data_AF-A0A955PAK6-F1
#
_entry.id   AF-A0A955PAK6-F1
#
_cell.length_a   1.000
_cell.length_b   1.000
_cell.length_c   1.000
_cell.angle_alpha   90.00
_cell.angle_beta   90.00
_cell.angle_gamma   90.00
#
_symmetry.space_group_name_H-M   'P 1'
#
loop_
_entity.id
_entity.type
_entity.pdbx_description
1 polymer ?
#
loop_
_entity_poly.entity_id
_entity_poly.type
_entity_poly.pdbx_seq_one_letter_code
_entity_poly.pdbx_strand_id
1 'polypeptide(L)'
;MTLRIHLCILIVIAISSHAADFPEIYDTEKGEIPRPACDEILSKWDIPEGFNIQLFASDPMVRQPIHITTDERGRLWVCENYTYAESGVRFAKDLRDRILILEDVDGDGVADNRKVFWEGGQKLTSVE
;
A
#
# COMPACT_ATOMS: atom_id res chain seq x y z
N MET A 1 -53.17 11.89 41.00
CA MET A 1 -53.55 11.86 39.57
C MET A 1 -52.95 13.11 38.95
N THR A 2 -51.94 13.10 38.07
CA THR A 2 -51.58 12.15 37.01
C THR A 2 -50.11 12.40 36.66
N LEU A 3 -49.29 11.36 36.79
CA LEU A 3 -47.85 11.35 36.53
C LEU A 3 -47.65 11.21 35.00
N ARG A 4 -47.05 12.21 34.33
CA ARG A 4 -46.66 12.12 32.91
C ARG A 4 -45.13 12.02 32.80
N ILE A 5 -44.64 10.78 32.87
CA ILE A 5 -43.26 10.40 32.62
C ILE A 5 -42.94 10.70 31.15
N HIS A 6 -42.14 11.74 30.89
CA HIS A 6 -41.57 11.98 29.56
C HIS A 6 -40.27 11.19 29.48
N LEU A 7 -40.38 9.95 28.98
CA LEU A 7 -39.23 9.13 28.60
C LEU A 7 -38.64 9.72 27.31
N CYS A 8 -37.68 10.64 27.45
CA CYS A 8 -36.86 11.09 26.33
C CYS A 8 -35.91 9.96 25.94
N ILE A 9 -36.30 9.17 24.93
CA ILE A 9 -35.41 8.22 24.27
C ILE A 9 -34.41 9.04 23.45
N LEU A 10 -33.22 9.27 24.01
CA LEU A 10 -32.05 9.71 23.26
C LEU A 10 -31.66 8.57 22.31
N ILE A 11 -32.15 8.63 21.08
CA ILE A 11 -31.63 7.82 19.97
C ILE A 11 -30.21 8.32 19.71
N VAL A 12 -29.21 7.63 20.25
CA VAL A 12 -27.82 7.78 19.83
C VAL A 12 -27.75 7.20 18.42
N ILE A 13 -27.92 8.05 17.41
CA ILE A 13 -27.58 7.69 16.02
C ILE A 13 -26.06 7.56 16.01
N ALA A 14 -25.56 6.34 16.15
CA ALA A 14 -24.18 6.02 15.84
C ALA A 14 -24.00 6.25 14.34
N ILE A 15 -23.53 7.45 13.97
CA ILE A 15 -23.06 7.72 12.62
C ILE A 15 -21.76 6.93 12.48
N SER A 16 -21.85 5.67 12.07
CA SER A 16 -20.69 4.92 11.63
C SER A 16 -20.25 5.54 10.30
N SER A 17 -19.28 6.46 10.36
CA SER A 17 -18.56 6.90 9.18
C SER A 17 -17.80 5.68 8.62
N HIS A 18 -18.37 5.01 7.63
CA HIS A 18 -17.59 4.08 6.81
C HIS A 18 -16.65 4.92 5.95
N ALA A 19 -15.35 4.72 6.12
CA ALA A 19 -14.40 5.10 5.09
C ALA A 19 -14.78 4.32 3.82
N ALA A 20 -14.72 4.97 2.65
CA ALA A 20 -14.95 4.27 1.40
C ALA A 20 -13.89 3.18 1.20
N ASP A 21 -14.23 2.09 0.51
CA ASP A 21 -13.29 1.00 0.22
C ASP A 21 -12.11 1.52 -0.61
N PHE A 22 -10.95 0.85 -0.48
CA PHE A 22 -9.79 1.17 -1.30
C PHE A 22 -10.11 0.94 -2.78
N PRO A 23 -9.84 1.91 -3.67
CA PRO A 23 -10.22 1.78 -5.07
C PRO A 23 -9.50 0.59 -5.72
N GLU A 24 -10.17 -0.03 -6.70
CA GLU A 24 -9.57 -1.09 -7.49
C GLU A 24 -8.42 -0.52 -8.32
N ILE A 25 -7.24 -1.13 -8.17
CA ILE A 25 -6.04 -0.74 -8.91
C ILE A 25 -6.03 -1.47 -10.25
N TYR A 26 -5.88 -0.70 -11.34
CA TYR A 26 -5.79 -1.21 -12.70
C TYR A 26 -4.42 -0.89 -13.30
N ASP A 27 -4.04 -1.68 -14.29
CA ASP A 27 -2.79 -1.50 -15.02
C ASP A 27 -2.99 -0.55 -16.21
N THR A 28 -2.14 0.47 -16.32
CA THR A 28 -2.16 1.41 -17.45
C THR A 28 -1.15 1.04 -18.54
N GLU A 29 -0.32 0.02 -18.31
CA GLU A 29 0.62 -0.48 -19.30
C GLU A 29 -0.11 -1.05 -20.52
N LYS A 30 0.28 -0.59 -21.72
CA LYS A 30 -0.37 -1.01 -22.97
C LYS A 30 0.29 -2.27 -23.51
N GLY A 31 -0.53 -3.30 -23.75
CA GLY A 31 -0.12 -4.55 -24.39
C GLY A 31 0.24 -5.64 -23.39
N GLU A 32 0.40 -6.86 -23.88
CA GLU A 32 0.83 -8.00 -23.08
C GLU A 32 2.35 -8.14 -23.18
N ILE A 33 3.06 -7.35 -22.38
CA ILE A 33 4.52 -7.53 -22.22
C ILE A 33 4.70 -8.68 -21.22
N PRO A 34 5.36 -9.80 -21.60
CA PRO A 34 5.64 -10.87 -20.66
C PRO A 34 6.43 -10.33 -19.48
N ARG A 35 5.89 -10.52 -18.26
CA ARG A 35 6.60 -10.19 -17.01
C ARG A 35 7.46 -11.40 -16.63
N PRO A 36 8.78 -11.33 -16.81
CA PRO A 36 9.64 -12.43 -16.37
C PRO A 36 9.50 -12.63 -14.86
N ALA A 37 9.66 -13.87 -14.41
CA ALA A 37 9.68 -14.17 -12.98
C ALA A 37 10.83 -13.42 -12.29
N CYS A 38 10.65 -13.04 -11.03
CA CYS A 38 11.68 -12.32 -10.28
C CYS A 38 13.03 -13.04 -10.30
N ASP A 39 13.05 -14.38 -10.16
CA ASP A 39 14.26 -15.19 -10.21
C ASP A 39 14.98 -15.11 -11.56
N GLU A 40 14.21 -15.03 -12.66
CA GLU A 40 14.78 -14.84 -14.00
C GLU A 40 15.43 -13.46 -14.12
N ILE A 41 14.82 -12.42 -13.55
CA ILE A 41 15.37 -11.07 -13.52
C ILE A 41 16.68 -11.05 -12.72
N LEU A 42 16.68 -11.61 -11.51
CA LEU A 42 17.85 -11.64 -10.62
C LEU A 42 19.05 -12.35 -11.27
N SER A 43 18.81 -13.40 -12.05
CA SER A 43 19.88 -14.13 -12.77
C SER A 43 20.62 -13.29 -13.83
N LYS A 44 20.06 -12.15 -14.24
CA LYS A 44 20.61 -11.27 -15.28
C LYS A 44 21.39 -10.07 -14.70
N TRP A 45 21.49 -9.95 -13.38
CA TRP A 45 22.14 -8.82 -12.74
C TRP A 45 23.63 -9.10 -12.50
N ASP A 46 24.49 -8.18 -12.94
CA ASP A 46 25.90 -8.19 -12.60
C ASP A 46 26.09 -7.55 -11.21
N ILE A 47 26.44 -8.37 -10.23
CA ILE A 47 26.63 -7.94 -8.83
C ILE A 47 28.12 -7.81 -8.52
N PRO A 48 28.58 -6.68 -7.93
CA PRO A 48 29.97 -6.54 -7.52
C PRO A 48 30.42 -7.61 -6.51
N GLU A 49 31.71 -7.95 -6.53
CA GLU A 49 32.28 -8.89 -5.57
C GLU A 49 32.03 -8.43 -4.12
N GLY A 50 31.59 -9.35 -3.27
CA GLY A 50 31.25 -9.09 -1.86
C GLY A 50 29.82 -8.63 -1.61
N PHE A 51 28.99 -8.48 -2.64
CA PHE A 51 27.56 -8.16 -2.52
C PHE A 51 26.67 -9.35 -2.90
N ASN A 52 25.45 -9.37 -2.35
CA ASN A 52 24.40 -10.32 -2.70
C ASN A 52 23.11 -9.54 -3.02
N ILE A 53 22.25 -10.14 -3.84
CA ILE A 53 20.90 -9.65 -4.10
C ILE A 53 19.88 -10.76 -3.79
N GLN A 54 18.73 -10.38 -3.23
CA GLN A 54 17.60 -11.28 -3.04
C GLN A 54 16.29 -10.52 -3.27
N LEU A 55 15.23 -11.26 -3.56
CA LEU A 55 13.89 -10.71 -3.64
C LEU A 55 13.30 -10.57 -2.23
N PHE A 56 12.98 -9.35 -1.81
CA PHE A 56 12.30 -9.11 -0.53
C PHE A 56 10.77 -9.16 -0.66
N ALA A 57 10.20 -8.49 -1.66
CA ALA A 57 8.76 -8.47 -1.93
C ALA A 57 8.48 -8.17 -3.41
N SER A 58 7.37 -8.71 -3.92
CA SER A 58 6.89 -8.49 -5.29
C SER A 58 5.37 -8.39 -5.34
N ASP A 59 4.83 -8.11 -6.52
CA ASP A 59 3.40 -8.20 -6.79
C ASP A 59 2.80 -9.56 -6.39
N PRO A 60 1.63 -9.61 -5.71
CA PRO A 60 0.72 -8.50 -5.39
C PRO A 60 0.97 -7.83 -4.02
N MET A 61 2.01 -8.23 -3.29
CA MET A 61 2.29 -7.73 -1.94
C MET A 61 2.63 -6.22 -1.95
N VAL A 62 3.39 -5.78 -2.95
CA VAL A 62 3.75 -4.38 -3.18
C VAL A 62 3.54 -4.03 -4.66
N ARG A 63 3.03 -2.83 -4.93
CA ARG A 63 2.65 -2.31 -6.26
C ARG A 63 2.90 -0.81 -6.34
N GLN A 64 3.61 -0.38 -7.38
CA GLN A 64 3.96 1.04 -7.61
C GLN A 64 4.68 1.71 -6.41
N PRO A 65 5.75 1.12 -5.85
CA PRO A 65 6.51 1.77 -4.78
C PRO A 65 7.19 3.04 -5.30
N ILE A 66 6.92 4.19 -4.66
CA ILE A 66 7.57 5.48 -4.95
C ILE A 66 8.67 5.82 -3.94
N HIS A 67 8.55 5.28 -2.72
CA HIS A 67 9.52 5.49 -1.65
C HIS A 67 9.51 4.34 -0.66
N ILE A 68 10.66 4.08 -0.04
CA ILE A 68 10.81 3.10 1.04
C ILE A 68 11.67 3.67 2.19
N THR A 69 11.39 3.25 3.42
CA THR A 69 12.25 3.52 4.59
C THR A 69 12.15 2.36 5.58
N THR A 70 13.06 2.30 6.55
CA THR A 70 13.04 1.30 7.64
C THR A 70 12.80 1.96 8.99
N ASP A 71 12.27 1.19 9.96
CA ASP A 71 12.12 1.63 11.34
C ASP A 71 13.05 0.89 12.32
N GLU A 72 13.05 1.27 13.59
CA GLU A 72 13.90 0.62 14.62
C GLU A 72 13.55 -0.85 14.88
N ARG A 73 12.42 -1.34 14.36
CA ARG A 73 12.02 -2.74 14.44
C ARG A 73 12.46 -3.56 13.23
N GLY A 74 13.15 -2.94 12.26
CA GLY A 74 13.61 -3.61 11.05
C GLY A 74 12.51 -3.82 10.00
N ARG A 75 11.36 -3.16 10.11
CA ARG A 75 10.27 -3.29 9.14
C ARG A 75 10.49 -2.35 7.96
N LEU A 76 10.04 -2.74 6.78
CA LEU A 76 10.10 -1.90 5.58
C LEU A 76 8.77 -1.14 5.39
N TRP A 77 8.84 0.17 5.39
CA TRP A 77 7.73 1.06 5.09
C TRP A 77 7.76 1.41 3.62
N VAL A 78 6.62 1.26 2.93
CA VAL A 78 6.53 1.48 1.49
C VAL A 78 5.42 2.45 1.17
N CYS A 79 5.72 3.52 0.45
CA CYS A 79 4.72 4.39 -0.17
C CYS A 79 4.37 3.84 -1.55
N GLU A 80 3.11 3.50 -1.76
CA GLU A 80 2.58 3.14 -3.08
C GLU A 80 1.83 4.32 -3.67
N ASN A 81 2.18 4.69 -4.90
CA ASN A 81 1.63 5.85 -5.59
C ASN A 81 0.80 5.40 -6.81
N TYR A 82 -0.51 5.29 -6.61
CA TYR A 82 -1.46 4.95 -7.66
C TYR A 82 -2.07 6.18 -8.33
N THR A 83 -2.02 7.32 -7.66
CA THR A 83 -2.62 8.54 -8.21
C THR A 83 -1.81 9.14 -9.35
N TYR A 84 -0.51 8.85 -9.48
CA TYR A 84 0.28 9.34 -10.61
C TYR A 84 -0.11 8.63 -11.90
N ALA A 85 -0.76 9.37 -12.79
CA ALA A 85 -1.38 8.85 -14.00
C ALA A 85 -0.56 9.19 -15.25
N GLU A 86 -0.95 8.61 -16.37
CA GLU A 86 -0.36 8.88 -17.67
C GLU A 86 -0.42 10.36 -18.08
N SER A 87 0.44 10.70 -19.05
CA SER A 87 0.50 12.04 -19.62
C SER A 87 -0.88 12.51 -20.10
N GLY A 88 -1.24 13.74 -19.74
CA GLY A 88 -2.56 14.32 -20.01
C GLY A 88 -3.52 14.26 -18.83
N VAL A 89 -3.47 13.20 -18.02
CA VAL A 89 -4.27 13.07 -16.78
C VAL A 89 -3.53 13.68 -15.59
N ARG A 90 -2.21 13.50 -15.53
CA ARG A 90 -1.29 13.89 -14.42
C ARG A 90 -1.58 13.14 -13.12
N PHE A 91 -2.79 13.30 -12.58
CA PHE A 91 -3.21 12.59 -11.38
C PHE A 91 -4.65 12.07 -11.49
N ALA A 92 -4.81 10.77 -11.32
CA ALA A 92 -6.12 10.11 -11.18
C ALA A 92 -6.80 10.58 -9.89
N LYS A 93 -8.05 11.01 -9.99
CA LYS A 93 -8.82 11.59 -8.87
C LYS A 93 -9.67 10.56 -8.13
N ASP A 94 -9.89 9.44 -8.78
CA ASP A 94 -10.65 8.27 -8.35
C ASP A 94 -9.77 7.21 -7.66
N LEU A 95 -8.44 7.33 -7.77
CA LEU A 95 -7.48 6.50 -7.05
C LEU A 95 -7.03 7.15 -5.74
N ARG A 96 -6.44 6.33 -4.86
CA ARG A 96 -5.82 6.73 -3.60
C ARG A 96 -4.44 6.09 -3.48
N ASP A 97 -3.52 6.80 -2.87
CA ASP A 97 -2.20 6.29 -2.50
C ASP A 97 -2.26 5.67 -1.09
N ARG A 98 -1.30 4.80 -0.78
CA ARG A 98 -1.24 4.16 0.53
C ARG A 98 0.20 3.92 1.00
N ILE A 99 0.32 3.72 2.30
CA ILE A 99 1.55 3.35 2.99
C ILE A 99 1.37 1.96 3.55
N LEU A 100 2.29 1.07 3.20
CA LEU A 100 2.39 -0.30 3.70
C LEU A 100 3.51 -0.41 4.73
N ILE A 101 3.37 -1.42 5.59
CA ILE A 101 4.45 -1.97 6.41
C ILE A 101 4.62 -3.43 5.99
N LEU A 102 5.84 -3.78 5.59
CA LEU A 102 6.27 -5.13 5.30
C LEU A 102 7.21 -5.62 6.40
N GLU A 103 7.05 -6.86 6.83
CA GLU A 103 7.80 -7.45 7.94
C GLU A 103 8.25 -8.87 7.56
N ASP A 104 9.54 -9.11 7.71
CA ASP A 104 10.20 -10.42 7.68
C ASP A 104 10.32 -10.88 9.14
N VAL A 105 9.60 -11.95 9.50
CA VAL A 105 9.47 -12.44 10.88
C VAL A 105 10.46 -13.56 11.16
N ASP A 106 10.82 -14.35 10.15
CA ASP A 106 11.71 -15.50 10.31
C ASP A 106 13.19 -15.19 9.98
N GLY A 107 13.45 -14.01 9.43
CA GLY A 107 14.77 -13.50 9.12
C GLY A 107 15.41 -14.13 7.88
N ASP A 108 14.61 -14.75 7.00
CA ASP A 108 15.09 -15.35 5.76
C ASP A 108 15.38 -14.31 4.66
N GLY A 109 15.03 -13.05 4.90
CA GLY A 109 15.23 -11.96 3.96
C GLY A 109 14.09 -11.76 2.96
N VAL A 110 12.94 -12.40 3.18
CA VAL A 110 11.69 -12.27 2.41
C VAL A 110 10.59 -11.74 3.32
N ALA A 111 9.75 -10.84 2.81
CA ALA A 111 8.63 -10.33 3.58
C ALA A 111 7.54 -11.41 3.77
N ASP A 112 7.20 -11.69 5.02
CA ASP A 112 6.10 -12.59 5.39
C ASP A 112 4.76 -11.87 5.45
N ASN A 113 4.80 -10.68 6.03
CA ASN A 113 3.61 -9.96 6.46
C ASN A 113 3.48 -8.64 5.75
N ARG A 114 2.22 -8.28 5.48
CA ARG A 114 1.84 -7.02 4.88
C ARG A 114 0.72 -6.38 5.67
N LYS A 115 0.91 -5.11 6.06
CA LYS A 115 -0.10 -4.29 6.71
C LYS A 115 -0.30 -2.98 5.96
N VAL A 116 -1.57 -2.61 5.72
CA VAL A 116 -1.90 -1.24 5.30
C VAL A 116 -1.86 -0.35 6.55
N PHE A 117 -0.93 0.60 6.57
CA PHE A 117 -0.81 1.57 7.67
C PHE A 117 -1.75 2.75 7.46
N TRP A 118 -1.78 3.29 6.24
CA TRP A 118 -2.58 4.44 5.87
C TRP A 118 -2.93 4.38 4.39
N GLU A 119 -4.15 4.77 4.02
CA GLU A 119 -4.64 4.70 2.63
C GLU A 119 -5.49 5.91 2.23
N GLY A 120 -5.29 7.03 2.93
CA GLY A 120 -5.93 8.32 2.63
C GLY A 120 -5.09 9.19 1.70
N GLY A 121 -4.04 8.66 1.09
CA GLY A 121 -3.06 9.44 0.36
C GLY A 121 -3.57 9.90 -1.01
N GLN A 122 -3.09 11.07 -1.43
CA GLN A 122 -3.17 11.53 -2.81
C GLN A 122 -1.89 12.28 -3.15
N LYS A 123 -1.33 12.01 -4.33
CA LYS A 123 -0.10 12.65 -4.83
C LYS A 123 1.09 12.45 -3.89
N LEU A 124 1.20 11.27 -3.30
CA LEU A 124 2.31 10.88 -2.42
C LEU A 124 3.63 10.93 -3.18
N THR A 125 4.66 11.52 -2.57
CA THR A 125 6.01 11.61 -3.15
C THR A 125 7.02 10.79 -2.37
N SER A 126 6.96 10.81 -1.04
CA SER A 126 7.90 10.12 -0.15
C SER A 126 7.34 9.96 1.28
N VAL A 127 8.04 9.17 2.09
CA VAL A 127 7.93 9.14 3.56
C VAL A 127 9.29 9.52 4.15
N GLU A 128 9.33 10.41 5.13
CA GLU A 128 10.56 10.80 5.84
C GLU A 128 10.56 10.26 7.27
#